data_AF-Q5BVH0-F1
#
_entry.id   AF-Q5BVH0-F1
#
_cell.length_a   1.000
_cell.length_b   1.000
_cell.length_c   1.000
_cell.angle_alpha   90.00
_cell.angle_beta   90.00
_cell.angle_gamma   90.00
#
_symmetry.space_group_name_H-M   'P 1'
#
loop_
_entity.id
_entity.type
_entity.pdbx_description
1 polymer ?
#
loop_
_entity_poly.entity_id
_entity_poly.type
_entity_poly.pdbx_seq_one_letter_code
_entity_poly.pdbx_strand_id
1 'polypeptide(L)'
;RTLSRRDSLISAYDTEEQYSDVHKNQPRRSSDTDVHSKTSTVHPTYEFDITGMYYYCERQSFEDNLITPNSPIKQSQDLYNHILVCILAEPDAPLLGLHSFVMPLRASNFHTNQLRTILFLGDIKFLQREWSSIANFPKVYTLAGSPLSRADLRAARIQYSSVCVILGSRGTVKVDDPYMLDKEVILCTLNIRAMEFSPYRRHKTFGQTILKRRKGSEIPLITELMTDNNIHYLDPDHSGGVQISASLT
;
A
#
# COMPACT_ATOMS: atom_id res chain seq x y z
N ARG A 1 -4.64 83.52 -17.13
CA ARG A 1 -3.27 83.05 -16.84
C ARG A 1 -3.00 81.86 -17.76
N THR A 2 -2.55 82.18 -18.98
CA THR A 2 -1.26 81.73 -19.60
C THR A 2 -1.36 80.29 -20.13
N LEU A 3 -1.89 80.12 -21.34
CA LEU A 3 -1.20 80.10 -22.67
C LEU A 3 -0.69 78.69 -22.99
N SER A 4 -1.32 77.99 -23.94
CA SER A 4 -0.87 77.89 -25.36
C SER A 4 -0.38 76.45 -25.60
N ARG A 5 -0.66 75.68 -26.66
CA ARG A 5 -1.15 75.84 -28.04
C ARG A 5 -1.54 74.41 -28.52
N ARG A 6 -2.66 74.22 -29.25
CA ARG A 6 -2.76 73.91 -30.71
C ARG A 6 -1.98 72.65 -31.17
N ASP A 7 -2.37 71.84 -32.13
CA ASP A 7 -3.54 71.60 -33.00
C ASP A 7 -3.14 70.28 -33.73
N SER A 8 -3.93 69.21 -33.74
CA SER A 8 -4.95 68.88 -34.74
C SER A 8 -4.42 68.30 -36.08
N LEU A 9 -5.13 67.27 -36.56
CA LEU A 9 -5.31 66.77 -37.95
C LEU A 9 -4.43 65.56 -38.38
N ILE A 10 -4.94 64.32 -38.48
CA ILE A 10 -5.91 63.65 -39.41
C ILE A 10 -5.22 62.99 -40.62
N SER A 11 -5.56 61.70 -40.85
CA SER A 11 -5.79 60.96 -42.13
C SER A 11 -5.32 59.50 -41.97
N ALA A 12 -6.11 58.42 -42.01
CA ALA A 12 -7.10 57.88 -42.97
C ALA A 12 -6.50 57.35 -44.29
N TYR A 13 -7.05 56.20 -44.76
CA TYR A 13 -6.77 55.31 -45.93
C TYR A 13 -5.97 54.02 -45.61
N ASP A 14 -6.63 52.84 -45.53
CA ASP A 14 -6.99 51.85 -46.59
C ASP A 14 -5.76 51.08 -47.12
N THR A 15 -5.68 49.74 -47.21
CA THR A 15 -6.54 48.79 -47.96
C THR A 15 -6.13 47.32 -47.65
N GLU A 16 -7.06 46.38 -47.78
CA GLU A 16 -6.92 44.90 -47.72
C GLU A 16 -6.12 44.29 -48.91
N GLU A 17 -5.53 43.09 -48.75
CA GLU A 17 -5.84 41.87 -49.55
C GLU A 17 -4.89 40.66 -49.28
N GLN A 18 -5.43 39.47 -49.57
CA GLN A 18 -5.02 38.08 -49.29
C GLN A 18 -4.06 37.42 -50.32
N TYR A 19 -3.72 36.14 -50.05
CA TYR A 19 -3.08 35.08 -50.88
C TYR A 19 -1.52 35.02 -50.82
N SER A 20 -0.81 33.88 -50.73
CA SER A 20 -1.07 32.48 -51.10
C SER A 20 0.00 31.52 -50.51
N ASP A 21 -0.36 30.25 -50.27
CA ASP A 21 0.55 29.08 -50.14
C ASP A 21 1.25 28.72 -51.47
N VAL A 22 2.41 28.03 -51.43
CA VAL A 22 2.83 26.86 -52.26
C VAL A 22 4.36 26.60 -52.30
N HIS A 23 4.73 25.32 -52.07
CA HIS A 23 5.96 24.54 -52.41
C HIS A 23 7.29 24.78 -51.66
N LYS A 24 7.84 23.79 -50.90
CA LYS A 24 8.49 22.47 -51.20
C LYS A 24 10.02 22.53 -51.48
N ASN A 25 10.75 21.91 -50.54
CA ASN A 25 11.98 21.09 -50.65
C ASN A 25 13.41 21.68 -50.82
N GLN A 26 14.15 21.65 -49.68
CA GLN A 26 15.53 21.17 -49.42
C GLN A 26 16.77 21.98 -49.89
N PRO A 27 17.99 21.74 -49.33
CA PRO A 27 18.37 21.33 -47.95
C PRO A 27 19.55 22.19 -47.38
N ARG A 28 19.80 22.16 -46.06
CA ARG A 28 21.16 22.05 -45.46
C ARG A 28 21.21 22.33 -43.96
N ARG A 29 22.13 21.57 -43.33
CA ARG A 29 22.90 21.82 -42.12
C ARG A 29 22.32 21.28 -40.81
N SER A 30 22.77 20.08 -40.52
CA SER A 30 22.96 19.51 -39.19
C SER A 30 23.62 20.52 -38.23
N SER A 31 23.01 20.67 -37.06
CA SER A 31 23.65 21.15 -35.85
C SER A 31 22.97 20.47 -34.66
N ASP A 32 23.80 19.84 -33.85
CA ASP A 32 23.49 19.09 -32.64
C ASP A 32 22.50 19.83 -31.74
N THR A 33 21.45 19.11 -31.33
CA THR A 33 20.68 19.47 -30.13
C THR A 33 20.70 18.26 -29.20
N ASP A 34 21.43 18.44 -28.10
CA ASP A 34 21.47 17.53 -26.97
C ASP A 34 20.03 17.21 -26.52
N VAL A 35 19.61 15.97 -26.76
CA VAL A 35 18.38 15.41 -26.20
C VAL A 35 18.64 15.19 -24.71
N HIS A 36 18.35 16.21 -23.91
CA HIS A 36 18.20 16.05 -22.47
C HIS A 36 16.90 15.28 -22.21
N SER A 37 16.99 13.95 -22.30
CA SER A 37 15.94 13.01 -21.92
C SER A 37 15.63 13.21 -20.44
N LYS A 38 14.68 14.10 -20.15
CA LYS A 38 13.98 14.13 -18.87
C LYS A 38 13.14 12.86 -18.81
N THR A 39 13.70 11.80 -18.22
CA THR A 39 12.96 10.68 -17.67
C THR A 39 12.04 11.24 -16.58
N SER A 40 10.90 11.77 -17.02
CA SER A 40 9.78 12.08 -16.16
C SER A 40 9.30 10.74 -15.62
N THR A 41 9.68 10.42 -14.39
CA THR A 41 9.09 9.33 -13.64
C THR A 41 7.62 9.67 -13.47
N VAL A 42 6.79 9.16 -14.38
CA VAL A 42 5.33 9.30 -14.31
C VAL A 42 4.88 8.55 -13.07
N HIS A 43 4.72 9.26 -11.96
CA HIS A 43 4.01 8.71 -10.82
C HIS A 43 2.55 8.53 -11.27
N PRO A 44 1.95 7.33 -11.14
CA PRO A 44 0.55 7.16 -11.45
C PRO A 44 -0.26 8.10 -10.58
N THR A 45 -0.95 9.04 -11.22
CA THR A 45 -1.93 9.90 -10.57
C THR A 45 -3.19 9.08 -10.36
N TYR A 46 -3.41 8.62 -9.14
CA TYR A 46 -4.68 8.00 -8.79
C TYR A 46 -5.79 9.05 -8.80
N GLU A 47 -6.95 8.62 -9.27
CA GLU A 47 -8.15 9.44 -9.28
C GLU A 47 -8.88 9.31 -7.94
N PHE A 48 -9.91 10.13 -7.73
CA PHE A 48 -10.84 9.94 -6.63
C PHE A 48 -12.11 9.26 -7.13
N ASP A 49 -12.81 8.61 -6.21
CA ASP A 49 -14.15 8.10 -6.47
C ASP A 49 -15.15 9.24 -6.75
N ILE A 50 -16.37 8.90 -7.15
CA ILE A 50 -17.40 9.89 -7.49
C ILE A 50 -17.78 10.83 -6.33
N THR A 51 -17.51 10.43 -5.09
CA THR A 51 -17.76 11.25 -3.91
C THR A 51 -16.60 12.20 -3.60
N GLY A 52 -15.41 11.97 -4.17
CA GLY A 52 -14.19 12.71 -3.85
C GLY A 52 -13.57 12.34 -2.49
N MET A 53 -14.05 11.27 -1.84
CA MET A 53 -13.68 10.91 -0.48
C MET A 53 -12.52 9.91 -0.43
N TYR A 54 -12.37 9.09 -1.47
CA TYR A 54 -11.37 8.01 -1.48
C TYR A 54 -10.62 7.95 -2.81
N TYR A 55 -9.37 7.53 -2.75
CA TYR A 55 -8.58 7.18 -3.92
C TYR A 55 -9.13 5.94 -4.61
N TYR A 56 -9.20 6.02 -5.93
CA TYR A 56 -9.80 5.03 -6.80
C TYR A 56 -8.86 4.72 -7.98
N CYS A 57 -8.96 3.50 -8.49
CA CYS A 57 -8.37 3.10 -9.76
C CYS A 57 -9.32 2.21 -10.55
N GLU A 58 -9.02 2.04 -11.84
CA GLU A 58 -9.70 1.03 -12.65
C GLU A 58 -9.61 -0.34 -12.02
N ARG A 59 -10.63 -1.17 -12.27
CA ARG A 59 -10.74 -2.49 -11.67
C ARG A 59 -9.56 -3.36 -12.12
N GLN A 60 -8.78 -3.82 -11.15
CA GLN A 60 -7.59 -4.61 -11.40
C GLN A 60 -7.89 -6.12 -11.31
N SER A 61 -7.19 -6.94 -12.11
CA SER A 61 -7.29 -8.40 -12.02
C SER A 61 -6.59 -8.92 -10.76
N PHE A 62 -6.97 -10.11 -10.29
CA PHE A 62 -6.32 -10.73 -9.14
C PHE A 62 -4.89 -11.17 -9.49
N GLU A 63 -4.72 -11.69 -10.71
CA GLU A 63 -3.48 -12.25 -11.23
C GLU A 63 -2.38 -11.17 -11.35
N ASP A 64 -2.74 -9.97 -11.79
CA ASP A 64 -1.80 -8.85 -11.92
C ASP A 64 -1.32 -8.32 -10.55
N ASN A 65 -2.11 -8.52 -9.50
CA ASN A 65 -1.82 -8.06 -8.14
C ASN A 65 -1.29 -9.16 -7.21
N LEU A 66 -1.15 -10.38 -7.72
CA LEU A 66 -0.55 -11.49 -7.01
C LEU A 66 0.98 -11.43 -7.11
N ILE A 67 1.65 -11.28 -5.97
CA ILE A 67 3.11 -11.26 -5.88
C ILE A 67 3.66 -12.66 -6.09
N THR A 68 4.22 -12.90 -7.27
CA THR A 68 5.02 -14.08 -7.58
C THR A 68 6.51 -13.82 -7.34
N PRO A 69 7.37 -14.85 -7.27
CA PRO A 69 8.82 -14.66 -7.15
C PRO A 69 9.46 -13.76 -8.20
N ASN A 70 8.86 -13.70 -9.40
CA ASN A 70 9.33 -12.92 -10.54
C ASN A 70 8.62 -11.55 -10.65
N SER A 71 7.67 -11.25 -9.77
CA SER A 71 6.91 -10.00 -9.84
C SER A 71 7.80 -8.79 -9.54
N PRO A 72 7.71 -7.70 -10.33
CA PRO A 72 8.55 -6.51 -10.15
C PRO A 72 8.34 -5.86 -8.78
N ILE A 73 7.13 -5.98 -8.21
CA ILE A 73 6.78 -5.40 -6.92
C ILE A 73 7.56 -6.05 -5.76
N LYS A 74 7.98 -7.32 -5.88
CA LYS A 74 8.67 -8.07 -4.82
C LYS A 74 9.96 -7.38 -4.37
N GLN A 75 10.69 -6.80 -5.32
CA GLN A 75 11.93 -6.07 -5.07
C GLN A 75 11.76 -4.54 -5.14
N SER A 76 10.54 -4.08 -5.38
CA SER A 76 10.24 -2.65 -5.45
C SER A 76 10.46 -1.93 -4.12
N GLN A 77 10.50 -0.60 -4.21
CA GLN A 77 10.51 0.27 -3.05
C GLN A 77 9.15 0.29 -2.33
N ASP A 78 8.07 -0.12 -3.00
CA ASP A 78 6.71 -0.07 -2.46
C ASP A 78 6.47 -1.05 -1.31
N LEU A 79 7.35 -2.06 -1.15
CA LEU A 79 7.36 -2.97 0.00
C LEU A 79 8.29 -2.51 1.14
N TYR A 80 8.75 -1.25 1.14
CA TYR A 80 9.26 -0.60 2.35
C TYR A 80 8.16 0.25 2.98
N ASN A 81 8.07 0.21 4.32
CA ASN A 81 7.05 0.94 5.08
C ASN A 81 5.60 0.61 4.64
N HIS A 82 5.37 -0.61 4.15
CA HIS A 82 4.06 -1.10 3.73
C HIS A 82 3.23 -1.59 4.93
N ILE A 83 1.94 -1.84 4.74
CA ILE A 83 1.07 -2.49 5.72
C ILE A 83 0.98 -3.96 5.31
N LEU A 84 1.41 -4.87 6.17
CA LEU A 84 1.22 -6.31 5.95
C LEU A 84 -0.04 -6.75 6.69
N VAL A 85 -0.94 -7.45 6.01
CA VAL A 85 -2.14 -8.03 6.61
C VAL A 85 -2.07 -9.55 6.46
N CYS A 86 -1.83 -10.22 7.57
CA CYS A 86 -1.82 -11.67 7.69
C CYS A 86 -3.24 -12.17 7.91
N ILE A 87 -3.77 -12.94 6.96
CA ILE A 87 -5.12 -13.51 7.01
C ILE A 87 -5.01 -15.01 7.31
N LEU A 88 -5.52 -15.40 8.48
CA LEU A 88 -5.66 -16.78 8.92
C LEU A 88 -7.11 -17.20 8.69
N ALA A 89 -7.37 -17.76 7.50
CA ALA A 89 -8.69 -18.18 7.09
C ALA A 89 -8.61 -19.42 6.21
N GLU A 90 -9.54 -20.35 6.40
CA GLU A 90 -9.71 -21.49 5.49
C GLU A 90 -10.24 -21.02 4.12
N PRO A 91 -9.97 -21.76 3.03
CA PRO A 91 -10.39 -21.39 1.67
C PRO A 91 -11.88 -21.06 1.52
N ASP A 92 -12.74 -21.74 2.27
CA ASP A 92 -14.20 -21.66 2.27
C ASP A 92 -14.77 -20.88 3.47
N ALA A 93 -13.92 -20.31 4.31
CA ALA A 93 -14.33 -19.51 5.45
C ALA A 93 -15.21 -18.30 5.03
N PRO A 94 -16.05 -17.77 5.93
CA PRO A 94 -16.79 -16.54 5.69
C PRO A 94 -15.86 -15.37 5.31
N LEU A 95 -16.37 -14.47 4.47
CA LEU A 95 -15.66 -13.25 4.07
C LEU A 95 -15.45 -12.34 5.29
N LEU A 96 -14.25 -11.78 5.39
CA LEU A 96 -13.88 -10.75 6.37
C LEU A 96 -14.37 -9.35 5.94
N GLY A 97 -14.55 -9.14 4.63
CA GLY A 97 -14.94 -7.83 4.10
C GLY A 97 -13.77 -6.85 4.07
N LEU A 98 -12.71 -7.20 3.34
CA LEU A 98 -11.45 -6.43 3.29
C LEU A 98 -11.63 -4.99 2.80
N HIS A 99 -12.70 -4.70 2.06
CA HIS A 99 -13.09 -3.35 1.67
C HIS A 99 -13.15 -2.38 2.86
N SER A 100 -13.76 -2.78 3.98
CA SER A 100 -13.89 -1.95 5.19
C SER A 100 -12.53 -1.66 5.86
N PHE A 101 -11.54 -2.53 5.64
CA PHE A 101 -10.16 -2.32 6.09
C PHE A 101 -9.39 -1.38 5.16
N VAL A 102 -9.51 -1.55 3.84
CA VAL A 102 -8.74 -0.79 2.85
C VAL A 102 -9.26 0.64 2.69
N MET A 103 -10.59 0.83 2.68
CA MET A 103 -11.23 2.11 2.37
C MET A 103 -10.70 3.29 3.22
N PRO A 104 -10.62 3.22 4.57
CA PRO A 104 -10.08 4.32 5.37
C PRO A 104 -8.61 4.64 5.07
N LEU A 105 -7.82 3.64 4.67
CA LEU A 105 -6.41 3.79 4.30
C LEU A 105 -6.21 4.38 2.89
N ARG A 106 -7.30 4.72 2.21
CA ARG A 106 -7.35 5.34 0.89
C ARG A 106 -8.14 6.65 0.91
N ALA A 107 -8.38 7.25 2.07
CA ALA A 107 -9.06 8.53 2.17
C ALA A 107 -8.30 9.66 1.43
N SER A 108 -9.04 10.62 0.87
CA SER A 108 -8.52 11.75 0.08
C SER A 108 -7.75 12.78 0.89
N ASN A 109 -7.77 12.67 2.23
CA ASN A 109 -6.95 13.50 3.11
C ASN A 109 -5.46 13.11 3.10
N PHE A 110 -5.09 11.95 2.56
CA PHE A 110 -3.69 11.57 2.34
C PHE A 110 -3.18 12.11 1.02
N HIS A 111 -1.89 12.44 0.93
CA HIS A 111 -1.25 12.66 -0.37
C HIS A 111 -0.87 11.32 -1.02
N THR A 112 -0.81 11.26 -2.36
CA THR A 112 -0.50 10.04 -3.13
C THR A 112 0.82 9.37 -2.72
N ASN A 113 1.80 10.15 -2.30
CA ASN A 113 3.10 9.68 -1.80
C ASN A 113 3.05 9.13 -0.36
N GLN A 114 2.01 9.46 0.41
CA GLN A 114 1.77 8.96 1.77
C GLN A 114 0.97 7.65 1.77
N LEU A 115 0.29 7.32 0.67
CA LEU A 115 -0.42 6.05 0.53
C LEU A 115 0.55 4.88 0.63
N ARG A 116 0.43 4.13 1.73
CA ARG A 116 1.19 2.91 1.95
C ARG A 116 0.57 1.76 1.16
N THR A 117 1.45 0.96 0.59
CA THR A 117 1.09 -0.32 -0.01
C THR A 117 0.47 -1.22 1.05
N ILE A 118 -0.64 -1.88 0.71
CA ILE A 118 -1.25 -2.92 1.54
C ILE A 118 -0.96 -4.26 0.88
N LEU A 119 -0.32 -5.16 1.62
CA LEU A 119 -0.02 -6.51 1.18
C LEU A 119 -0.80 -7.50 2.02
N PHE A 120 -1.69 -8.27 1.40
CA PHE A 120 -2.41 -9.36 2.04
C PHE A 120 -1.64 -10.67 1.88
N LEU A 121 -1.33 -11.35 2.98
CA LEU A 121 -0.72 -12.69 3.00
C LEU A 121 -1.74 -13.71 3.52
N GLY A 122 -2.07 -14.72 2.72
CA GLY A 122 -3.04 -15.74 3.10
C GLY A 122 -3.29 -16.78 2.00
N ASP A 123 -4.29 -17.63 2.22
CA ASP A 123 -4.69 -18.65 1.26
C ASP A 123 -5.18 -18.02 -0.05
N ILE A 124 -4.69 -18.53 -1.18
CA ILE A 124 -4.98 -17.96 -2.50
C ILE A 124 -6.46 -17.97 -2.84
N LYS A 125 -7.19 -19.04 -2.48
CA LYS A 125 -8.62 -19.19 -2.80
C LYS A 125 -9.45 -18.23 -1.96
N PHE A 126 -9.09 -18.07 -0.68
CA PHE A 126 -9.73 -17.08 0.19
C PHE A 126 -9.52 -15.65 -0.35
N LEU A 127 -8.27 -15.29 -0.66
CA LEU A 127 -7.92 -13.96 -1.17
C LEU A 127 -8.61 -13.65 -2.51
N GLN A 128 -8.73 -14.64 -3.40
CA GLN A 128 -9.40 -14.48 -4.68
C GLN A 128 -10.90 -14.18 -4.52
N ARG A 129 -11.56 -14.77 -3.51
CA ARG A 129 -12.97 -14.49 -3.19
C ARG A 129 -13.16 -13.05 -2.69
N GLU A 130 -12.26 -12.57 -1.84
CA GLU A 130 -12.29 -11.19 -1.30
C GLU A 130 -11.93 -10.12 -2.33
N TRP A 131 -11.12 -10.47 -3.34
CA TRP A 131 -10.50 -9.52 -4.27
C TRP A 131 -11.50 -8.57 -4.94
N SER A 132 -12.67 -9.09 -5.31
CA SER A 132 -13.72 -8.30 -5.98
C SER A 132 -14.13 -7.04 -5.20
N SER A 133 -14.01 -7.06 -3.87
CA SER A 133 -14.35 -5.93 -3.00
C SER A 133 -13.25 -4.86 -2.91
N ILE A 134 -12.01 -5.18 -3.28
CA ILE A 134 -10.84 -4.31 -3.13
C ILE A 134 -10.12 -4.00 -4.44
N ALA A 135 -10.59 -4.56 -5.56
CA ALA A 135 -9.97 -4.45 -6.89
C ALA A 135 -9.88 -3.03 -7.47
N ASN A 136 -10.54 -2.06 -6.85
CA ASN A 136 -10.58 -0.66 -7.28
C ASN A 136 -9.73 0.27 -6.40
N PHE A 137 -8.97 -0.28 -5.46
CA PHE A 137 -8.08 0.51 -4.62
C PHE A 137 -6.62 0.43 -5.10
N PRO A 138 -5.92 1.57 -5.18
CA PRO A 138 -4.53 1.57 -5.60
C PRO A 138 -3.59 0.97 -4.55
N LYS A 139 -2.42 0.49 -5.00
CA LYS A 139 -1.36 -0.08 -4.15
C LYS A 139 -1.84 -1.19 -3.21
N VAL A 140 -2.70 -2.08 -3.70
CA VAL A 140 -3.17 -3.25 -2.98
C VAL A 140 -2.65 -4.50 -3.69
N TYR A 141 -1.96 -5.36 -2.96
CA TYR A 141 -1.36 -6.57 -3.51
C TYR A 141 -1.67 -7.77 -2.61
N THR A 142 -1.57 -8.97 -3.18
CA THR A 142 -1.76 -10.23 -2.49
C THR A 142 -0.51 -11.09 -2.61
N LEU A 143 -0.25 -11.92 -1.60
CA LEU A 143 0.80 -12.93 -1.61
C LEU A 143 0.16 -14.23 -1.12
N ALA A 144 0.12 -15.23 -1.99
CA ALA A 144 -0.33 -16.57 -1.63
C ALA A 144 0.68 -17.22 -0.69
N GLY A 145 0.21 -17.73 0.44
CA GLY A 145 1.05 -18.42 1.42
C GLY A 145 0.36 -18.52 2.78
N SER A 146 1.11 -18.95 3.79
CA SER A 146 0.61 -19.04 5.16
C SER A 146 1.28 -17.99 6.06
N PRO A 147 0.52 -17.20 6.83
CA PRO A 147 1.09 -16.35 7.88
C PRO A 147 1.85 -17.11 8.99
N LEU A 148 1.67 -18.43 9.10
CA LEU A 148 2.43 -19.27 10.03
C LEU A 148 3.80 -19.69 9.45
N SER A 149 3.97 -19.59 8.13
CA SER A 149 5.23 -19.87 7.45
C SER A 149 6.19 -18.69 7.55
N ARG A 150 7.31 -18.88 8.26
CA ARG A 150 8.39 -17.88 8.31
C ARG A 150 8.98 -17.57 6.94
N ALA A 151 8.95 -18.51 6.00
CA ALA A 151 9.42 -18.28 4.64
C ALA A 151 8.51 -17.28 3.92
N ASP A 152 7.19 -17.43 4.08
CA ASP A 152 6.21 -16.54 3.44
C ASP A 152 6.20 -15.16 4.09
N LEU A 153 6.33 -15.07 5.42
CA LEU A 153 6.53 -13.78 6.12
C LEU A 153 7.80 -13.05 5.66
N ARG A 154 8.88 -13.79 5.35
CA ARG A 154 10.10 -13.21 4.77
C ARG A 154 9.89 -12.79 3.32
N ALA A 155 9.16 -13.58 2.52
CA ALA A 155 8.79 -13.22 1.16
C ALA A 155 7.90 -11.97 1.12
N ALA A 156 7.02 -11.81 2.11
CA ALA A 156 6.20 -10.62 2.37
C ALA A 156 7.01 -9.43 2.92
N ARG A 157 8.32 -9.60 3.14
CA ARG A 157 9.23 -8.53 3.56
C ARG A 157 8.83 -7.88 4.89
N ILE A 158 8.26 -8.67 5.82
CA ILE A 158 7.72 -8.19 7.10
C ILE A 158 8.67 -7.30 7.91
N GLN A 159 10.00 -7.53 7.84
CA GLN A 159 11.01 -6.71 8.54
C GLN A 159 11.00 -5.22 8.14
N TYR A 160 10.42 -4.89 6.98
CA TYR A 160 10.28 -3.54 6.45
C TYR A 160 8.84 -3.02 6.53
N SER A 161 7.90 -3.80 7.06
CA SER A 161 6.52 -3.35 7.25
C SER A 161 6.45 -2.21 8.27
N SER A 162 5.53 -1.29 8.05
CA SER A 162 5.21 -0.23 9.02
C SER A 162 4.47 -0.79 10.22
N VAL A 163 3.53 -1.70 9.94
CA VAL A 163 2.72 -2.48 10.89
C VAL A 163 2.35 -3.79 10.21
N CYS A 164 2.23 -4.85 11.00
CA CYS A 164 1.64 -6.10 10.57
C CYS A 164 0.33 -6.34 11.35
N VAL A 165 -0.77 -6.49 10.62
CA VAL A 165 -2.10 -6.77 11.15
C VAL A 165 -2.36 -8.26 10.99
N ILE A 166 -2.88 -8.92 12.02
CA ILE A 166 -3.17 -10.35 12.01
C ILE A 166 -4.67 -10.51 12.25
N LEU A 167 -5.37 -11.03 11.25
CA LEU A 167 -6.81 -11.23 11.23
C LEU A 167 -7.11 -12.73 11.17
N GLY A 168 -8.05 -13.17 11.99
CA GLY A 168 -8.52 -14.56 12.02
C GLY A 168 -9.94 -14.65 11.53
N SER A 169 -10.22 -15.51 10.55
CA SER A 169 -11.61 -15.82 10.19
C SER A 169 -12.14 -16.93 11.08
N ARG A 170 -13.43 -16.83 11.41
CA ARG A 170 -14.15 -17.89 12.11
C ARG A 170 -14.32 -19.03 11.12
N GLY A 171 -13.55 -20.11 11.30
CA GLY A 171 -13.78 -21.35 10.58
C GLY A 171 -15.23 -21.82 10.73
N THR A 172 -15.67 -22.69 9.83
CA THR A 172 -17.03 -23.29 9.90
C THR A 172 -17.16 -24.32 11.02
N VAL A 173 -16.02 -24.72 11.61
CA VAL A 173 -15.93 -25.71 12.68
C VAL A 173 -16.39 -25.10 14.00
N LYS A 174 -17.38 -25.74 14.62
CA LYS A 174 -17.74 -25.45 16.02
C LYS A 174 -16.57 -25.83 16.90
N VAL A 175 -15.92 -24.83 17.48
CA VAL A 175 -14.90 -25.05 18.50
C VAL A 175 -15.60 -25.11 19.84
N ASP A 176 -15.52 -26.26 20.51
CA ASP A 176 -16.18 -26.48 21.81
C ASP A 176 -15.55 -25.64 22.93
N ASP A 177 -14.25 -25.34 22.82
CA ASP A 177 -13.50 -24.53 23.77
C ASP A 177 -13.29 -23.09 23.25
N PRO A 178 -13.90 -22.07 23.86
CA PRO A 178 -13.71 -20.66 23.48
C PRO A 178 -12.25 -20.21 23.47
N TYR A 179 -11.40 -20.77 24.35
CA TYR A 179 -9.97 -20.43 24.40
C TYR A 179 -9.22 -20.84 23.14
N MET A 180 -9.74 -21.81 22.39
CA MET A 180 -9.12 -22.35 21.18
C MET A 180 -9.46 -21.54 19.91
N LEU A 181 -10.34 -20.54 20.01
CA LEU A 181 -10.73 -19.69 18.87
C LEU A 181 -9.57 -18.84 18.34
N ASP A 182 -8.74 -18.31 19.24
CA ASP A 182 -7.65 -17.39 18.88
C ASP A 182 -6.29 -18.08 18.66
N LYS A 183 -6.26 -19.42 18.70
CA LYS A 183 -5.02 -20.21 18.70
C LYS A 183 -4.11 -19.84 17.52
N GLU A 184 -4.65 -19.70 16.32
CA GLU A 184 -3.85 -19.45 15.11
C GLU A 184 -3.28 -18.04 15.10
N VAL A 185 -4.09 -17.07 15.53
CA VAL A 185 -3.74 -15.65 15.56
C VAL A 185 -2.68 -15.38 16.63
N ILE A 186 -2.81 -16.02 17.81
CA ILE A 186 -1.78 -16.02 18.86
C ILE A 186 -0.49 -16.68 18.37
N LEU A 187 -0.59 -17.88 17.77
CA LEU A 187 0.59 -18.59 17.24
C LEU A 187 1.31 -17.76 16.18
N CYS A 188 0.58 -17.10 15.28
CA CYS A 188 1.16 -16.21 14.28
C CYS A 188 1.88 -15.02 14.93
N THR A 189 1.24 -14.38 15.93
CA THR A 189 1.83 -13.27 16.69
C THR A 189 3.15 -13.68 17.35
N LEU A 190 3.15 -14.78 18.10
CA LEU A 190 4.33 -15.29 18.79
C LEU A 190 5.41 -15.75 17.80
N ASN A 191 5.01 -16.37 16.69
CA ASN A 191 5.92 -16.77 15.63
C ASN A 191 6.67 -15.57 15.03
N ILE A 192 5.95 -14.48 14.72
CA ILE A 192 6.52 -13.23 14.21
C ILE A 192 7.47 -12.64 15.24
N ARG A 193 7.06 -12.51 16.51
CA ARG A 193 7.90 -11.97 17.58
C ARG A 193 9.20 -12.74 17.76
N ALA A 194 9.16 -14.07 17.60
CA ALA A 194 10.32 -14.95 17.68
C ALA A 194 11.15 -15.02 16.38
N MET A 195 10.87 -14.22 15.35
CA MET A 195 11.70 -14.15 14.15
C MET A 195 12.97 -13.34 14.40
N GLU A 196 14.07 -13.80 13.80
CA GLU A 196 15.30 -13.02 13.69
C GLU A 196 15.60 -12.70 12.23
N PHE A 197 16.17 -11.52 11.98
CA PHE A 197 16.54 -11.07 10.65
C PHE A 197 18.06 -10.88 10.59
N SER A 198 18.69 -11.57 9.63
CA SER A 198 20.13 -11.45 9.44
C SER A 198 20.53 -10.00 9.16
N PRO A 199 21.60 -9.48 9.79
CA PRO A 199 22.12 -8.15 9.50
C PRO A 199 22.71 -8.15 8.08
N TYR A 200 21.88 -7.87 7.07
CA TYR A 200 22.35 -7.70 5.70
C TYR A 200 23.31 -6.49 5.63
N ARG A 201 24.43 -6.66 4.91
CA ARG A 201 25.42 -5.61 4.70
C ARG A 201 24.76 -4.39 4.03
N ARG A 202 25.10 -3.19 4.51
CA ARG A 202 24.60 -1.91 3.98
C ARG A 202 24.78 -1.86 2.46
N HIS A 203 23.70 -1.96 1.70
CA HIS A 203 23.68 -1.36 0.37
C HIS A 203 23.48 0.14 0.57
N LYS A 204 24.51 0.93 0.23
CA LYS A 204 24.49 2.40 0.25
C LYS A 204 23.64 2.93 -0.92
N THR A 205 22.34 2.64 -0.98
CA THR A 205 21.54 3.07 -2.14
C THR A 205 20.46 4.10 -1.88
N PHE A 206 20.07 4.43 -0.64
CA PHE A 206 19.00 5.43 -0.47
C PHE A 206 19.21 6.35 0.74
N GLY A 207 19.08 7.65 0.50
CA GLY A 207 19.13 8.74 1.48
C GLY A 207 17.91 8.85 2.40
N GLN A 208 17.13 7.78 2.54
CA GLN A 208 16.06 7.68 3.55
C GLN A 208 16.43 6.60 4.57
N THR A 209 16.27 6.92 5.85
CA THR A 209 16.44 5.98 6.96
C THR A 209 15.33 4.94 6.94
N ILE A 210 15.49 3.91 6.10
CA ILE A 210 14.60 2.75 6.08
C ILE A 210 14.71 2.07 7.46
N LEU A 211 13.61 2.05 8.21
CA LEU A 211 13.47 1.28 9.46
C LEU A 211 13.58 -0.20 9.12
N LYS A 212 14.79 -0.73 9.20
CA LYS A 212 15.06 -2.15 9.05
C LYS A 212 15.18 -2.77 10.43
N ARG A 213 14.20 -3.60 10.77
CA ARG A 213 14.18 -4.33 12.03
C ARG A 213 15.09 -5.54 11.98
N ARG A 214 15.74 -5.83 13.12
CA ARG A 214 16.62 -6.98 13.32
C ARG A 214 15.90 -8.12 14.00
N LYS A 215 14.87 -7.82 14.79
CA LYS A 215 14.08 -8.79 15.54
C LYS A 215 12.61 -8.65 15.23
N GLY A 216 11.91 -9.76 15.34
CA GLY A 216 10.46 -9.83 15.22
C GLY A 216 9.74 -9.00 16.28
N SER A 217 10.27 -8.97 17.50
CA SER A 217 9.75 -8.18 18.62
C SER A 217 9.76 -6.66 18.38
N GLU A 218 10.50 -6.16 17.38
CA GLU A 218 10.51 -4.75 17.00
C GLU A 218 9.36 -4.38 16.05
N ILE A 219 8.67 -5.37 15.47
CA ILE A 219 7.62 -5.18 14.47
C ILE A 219 6.33 -4.77 15.18
N PRO A 220 5.71 -3.63 14.85
CA PRO A 220 4.41 -3.26 15.37
C PRO A 220 3.35 -4.25 14.90
N LEU A 221 2.68 -4.88 15.85
CA LEU A 221 1.62 -5.86 15.59
C LEU A 221 0.28 -5.34 16.06
N ILE A 222 -0.77 -5.59 15.27
CA ILE A 222 -2.16 -5.47 15.68
C ILE A 222 -2.78 -6.83 15.46
N THR A 223 -3.30 -7.43 16.53
CA THR A 223 -3.79 -8.80 16.53
C THR A 223 -5.26 -8.79 16.90
N GLU A 224 -6.12 -9.28 16.02
CA GLU A 224 -7.55 -9.46 16.32
C GLU A 224 -7.74 -10.65 17.25
N LEU A 225 -8.51 -10.47 18.32
CA LEU A 225 -8.91 -11.55 19.23
C LEU A 225 -10.44 -11.64 19.25
N MET A 226 -10.94 -12.86 19.21
CA MET A 226 -12.36 -13.18 19.39
C MET A 226 -12.73 -13.22 20.87
N THR A 227 -11.78 -13.59 21.74
CA THR A 227 -11.99 -13.70 23.18
C THR A 227 -11.05 -12.78 23.95
N ASP A 228 -11.60 -11.84 24.73
CA ASP A 228 -10.81 -10.90 25.53
C ASP A 228 -9.88 -11.61 26.52
N ASN A 229 -10.32 -12.74 27.07
CA ASN A 229 -9.54 -13.56 28.00
C ASN A 229 -8.26 -14.13 27.41
N ASN A 230 -8.05 -14.08 26.08
CA ASN A 230 -6.86 -14.62 25.44
C ASN A 230 -5.71 -13.59 25.32
N ILE A 231 -5.93 -12.35 25.75
CA ILE A 231 -4.96 -11.25 25.60
C ILE A 231 -3.62 -11.54 26.30
N HIS A 232 -3.62 -12.26 27.43
CA HIS A 232 -2.39 -12.57 28.18
C HIS A 232 -1.42 -13.49 27.42
N TYR A 233 -1.89 -14.20 26.38
CA TYR A 233 -1.03 -15.05 25.56
C TYR A 233 -0.16 -14.27 24.58
N LEU A 234 -0.46 -12.99 24.31
CA LEU A 234 0.32 -12.18 23.37
C LEU A 234 1.66 -11.72 23.94
N ASP A 235 1.73 -11.45 25.24
CA ASP A 235 2.91 -10.95 25.97
C ASP A 235 3.30 -11.90 27.13
N PRO A 236 3.96 -13.04 26.84
CA PRO A 236 4.28 -14.03 27.88
C PRO A 236 5.20 -13.48 28.98
N ASP A 237 6.02 -12.47 28.68
CA ASP A 237 6.93 -11.83 29.65
C ASP A 237 6.19 -10.91 30.65
N HIS A 238 4.93 -10.56 30.38
CA HIS A 238 4.10 -9.75 31.29
C HIS A 238 3.33 -10.61 32.32
N SER A 239 3.59 -11.91 32.36
CA SER A 239 3.00 -12.88 33.31
C SER A 239 3.50 -12.73 34.77
N GLY A 240 4.04 -11.57 35.12
CA GLY A 240 4.37 -11.19 36.50
C GLY A 240 3.25 -10.38 37.15
N GLY A 241 2.21 -11.05 37.65
CA GLY A 241 1.34 -10.49 38.69
C GLY A 241 -0.10 -10.15 38.29
N VAL A 242 -0.87 -11.12 37.80
CA VAL A 242 -2.32 -11.11 38.07
C VAL A 242 -2.54 -12.05 39.25
N GLN A 243 -2.45 -11.51 40.47
CA GLN A 243 -3.18 -12.11 41.58
C GLN A 243 -4.67 -11.94 41.25
N ILE A 244 -5.25 -12.95 40.61
CA ILE A 244 -6.69 -13.13 40.70
C ILE A 244 -6.91 -13.52 42.16
N SER A 245 -7.36 -12.56 42.96
CA SER A 245 -7.85 -12.86 44.31
C SER A 245 -8.93 -13.92 44.16
N ALA A 246 -8.63 -15.13 44.64
CA ALA A 246 -9.62 -16.16 44.90
C ALA A 246 -10.52 -15.62 46.02
N SER A 247 -11.51 -14.83 45.64
CA SER A 247 -12.52 -14.27 46.51
C SER A 247 -13.69 -13.90 45.63
N LEU A 248 -14.59 -14.86 45.44
CA LEU A 248 -16.04 -14.68 45.41
C LEU A 248 -16.66 -16.09 45.36
N THR A 249 -17.05 -16.54 46.56
CA THR A 249 -18.12 -17.48 46.92
C THR A 249 -18.32 -18.75 46.09
#